data_AF-A0A7W5PGL5-F1
#
_entry.id   AF-A0A7W5PGL5-F1
#
_cell.length_a   1.000
_cell.length_b   1.000
_cell.length_c   1.000
_cell.angle_alpha   90.00
_cell.angle_beta   90.00
_cell.angle_gamma   90.00
#
_symmetry.space_group_name_H-M   'P 1'
#
loop_
_entity.id
_entity.type
_entity.pdbx_description
1 polymer ?
#
loop_
_entity_poly.entity_id
_entity_poly.type
_entity_poly.pdbx_seq_one_letter_code
_entity_poly.pdbx_strand_id
1 'polypeptide(L)'
;MTLVQPGDHVAIVGGGFSGTLLAINLVRHDGPRATLIERRPAQVARGVAYSAAHDEHLLNVRAGNMSALPDDPDHFVRWLERERLGDRATFVPRKTYGRYLRAMLEEAAAAHPERLTLVTGEVCALDCDSRGFALTLAEGGRVEADVAVLALGNLPPHSPPGLDPATLPEDCYRADPWSGDIAEGLSDDDEVVLVGTGLTAIDAALLLESAGFRGRILALSRRGLVPRRHADGAPRPGLSERPAATLSALVRAVRDRTEAIGWRAAVDELRPVTQMMWGSADATTRARFLRHLRPYWDVHRHRLAPAVAGRIHALVEAGRLRFAAGKLVAAEADGTHALLHWRARGGEAVTTTRAARIVNCTGPQGDLLRSREPLIRQLLAAGMIRPDALRIGLDVDRQSRVVAADGGISDRLYCIGPMTRGELWEVVAVPDIRQQNWTLARRLANAQWVGGEGL
;
A
#
# COMPACT_ATOMS: atom_id res chain seq x y z
N MET A 1 24.69 7.65 -18.90
CA MET A 1 24.01 8.17 -17.69
C MET A 1 23.80 9.65 -17.90
N THR A 2 22.64 10.05 -18.40
CA THR A 2 22.30 11.47 -18.57
C THR A 2 22.03 12.04 -17.18
N LEU A 3 22.92 12.90 -16.68
CA LEU A 3 22.73 13.56 -15.38
C LEU A 3 21.60 14.57 -15.53
N VAL A 4 20.57 14.43 -14.70
CA VAL A 4 19.45 15.37 -14.63
C VAL A 4 20.00 16.72 -14.17
N GLN A 5 19.78 17.79 -14.92
CA GLN A 5 20.28 19.12 -14.59
C GLN A 5 19.28 19.90 -13.70
N PRO A 6 19.72 20.91 -12.94
CA PRO A 6 18.82 21.76 -12.16
C PRO A 6 17.72 22.48 -12.97
N GLY A 7 17.89 22.60 -14.29
CA GLY A 7 16.89 23.15 -15.22
C GLY A 7 15.88 22.13 -15.75
N ASP A 8 16.05 20.85 -15.43
CA ASP A 8 15.18 19.78 -15.93
C ASP A 8 13.81 19.81 -15.24
N HIS A 9 12.87 19.09 -15.82
CA HIS A 9 11.50 19.00 -15.37
C HIS A 9 11.11 17.54 -15.10
N VAL A 10 10.63 17.28 -13.90
CA VAL A 10 10.09 15.99 -13.48
C VAL A 10 8.57 16.02 -13.49
N ALA A 11 7.93 15.19 -14.32
CA ALA A 11 6.50 14.91 -14.20
C ALA A 11 6.27 13.70 -13.29
N ILE A 12 5.43 13.87 -12.26
CA ILE A 12 5.10 12.83 -11.28
C ILE A 12 3.64 12.43 -11.46
N VAL A 13 3.39 11.19 -11.88
CA VAL A 13 2.05 10.65 -12.13
C VAL A 13 1.53 9.94 -10.89
N GLY A 14 0.59 10.57 -10.21
CA GLY A 14 -0.02 10.11 -8.96
C GLY A 14 0.35 11.02 -7.79
N GLY A 15 -0.64 11.75 -7.26
CA GLY A 15 -0.49 12.67 -6.12
C GLY A 15 -0.79 12.04 -4.77
N GLY A 16 -0.75 10.71 -4.66
CA GLY A 16 -0.82 10.03 -3.37
C GLY A 16 0.44 10.25 -2.52
N PHE A 17 0.58 9.44 -1.45
CA PHE A 17 1.71 9.53 -0.52
C PHE A 17 3.08 9.54 -1.23
N SER A 18 3.32 8.58 -2.14
CA SER A 18 4.62 8.45 -2.83
C SER A 18 4.95 9.69 -3.66
N GLY A 19 4.11 10.08 -4.61
CA GLY A 19 4.41 11.21 -5.49
C GLY A 19 4.51 12.55 -4.75
N THR A 20 3.71 12.72 -3.70
CA THR A 20 3.77 13.89 -2.82
C THR A 20 5.10 14.00 -2.09
N LEU A 21 5.61 12.90 -1.51
CA LEU A 21 6.91 12.93 -0.86
C LEU A 21 8.06 13.12 -1.86
N LEU A 22 7.96 12.58 -3.07
CA LEU A 22 8.95 12.88 -4.11
C LEU A 22 8.96 14.37 -4.43
N ALA A 23 7.80 14.97 -4.69
CA ALA A 23 7.67 16.39 -5.01
C ALA A 23 8.26 17.28 -3.89
N ILE A 24 7.90 17.02 -2.64
CA ILE A 24 8.44 17.73 -1.47
C ILE A 24 9.96 17.58 -1.39
N ASN A 25 10.50 16.37 -1.54
CA ASN A 25 11.94 16.15 -1.42
C ASN A 25 12.73 16.73 -2.60
N LEU A 26 12.17 16.80 -3.81
CA LEU A 26 12.81 17.49 -4.94
C LEU A 26 12.98 18.98 -4.65
N VAL A 27 11.94 19.60 -4.09
CA VAL A 27 11.99 21.00 -3.63
C VAL A 27 13.05 21.18 -2.54
N ARG A 28 12.98 20.36 -1.48
CA ARG A 28 13.91 20.41 -0.33
C ARG A 28 15.38 20.17 -0.67
N HIS A 29 15.67 19.48 -1.77
CA HIS A 29 17.05 19.19 -2.22
C HIS A 29 17.53 20.11 -3.35
N ASP A 30 16.84 21.21 -3.62
CA ASP A 30 17.19 22.12 -4.71
C ASP A 30 17.32 21.41 -6.07
N GLY A 31 16.51 20.35 -6.25
CA GLY A 31 16.44 19.58 -7.48
C GLY A 31 15.65 20.27 -8.61
N PRO A 32 15.33 19.51 -9.66
CA PRO A 32 14.61 20.05 -10.82
C PRO A 32 13.17 20.48 -10.47
N ARG A 33 12.54 21.25 -11.36
CA ARG A 33 11.12 21.61 -11.20
C ARG A 33 10.24 20.37 -11.32
N ALA A 34 9.13 20.32 -10.59
CA ALA A 34 8.22 19.19 -10.54
C ALA A 34 6.79 19.58 -10.92
N THR A 35 6.14 18.74 -11.74
CA THR A 35 4.68 18.76 -11.92
C THR A 35 4.09 17.51 -11.29
N LEU A 36 3.31 17.67 -10.21
CA LEU A 36 2.57 16.58 -9.58
C LEU A 36 1.17 16.49 -10.17
N ILE A 37 0.85 15.36 -10.79
CA ILE A 37 -0.41 15.14 -11.50
C ILE A 37 -1.27 14.12 -10.74
N GLU A 38 -2.48 14.50 -10.36
CA GLU A 38 -3.42 13.62 -9.66
C GLU A 38 -4.82 13.76 -10.24
N ARG A 39 -5.46 12.63 -10.55
CA ARG A 39 -6.78 12.62 -11.18
C ARG A 39 -7.91 12.91 -10.20
N ARG A 40 -7.69 12.72 -8.90
CA ARG A 40 -8.70 12.93 -7.85
C ARG A 40 -8.23 14.02 -6.87
N PRO A 41 -8.76 15.25 -6.94
CA PRO A 41 -8.36 16.35 -6.04
C PRO A 41 -8.39 16.00 -4.56
N ALA A 42 -9.39 15.23 -4.11
CA ALA A 42 -9.53 14.77 -2.72
C ALA A 42 -8.40 13.82 -2.27
N GLN A 43 -7.67 13.21 -3.21
CA GLN A 43 -6.57 12.27 -2.95
C GLN A 43 -5.19 12.92 -3.01
N VAL A 44 -5.07 14.18 -3.45
CA VAL A 44 -3.78 14.91 -3.44
C VAL A 44 -3.19 14.93 -2.02
N ALA A 45 -1.92 14.57 -1.89
CA ALA A 45 -1.16 14.28 -0.66
C ALA A 45 -1.57 13.04 0.12
N ARG A 46 -2.83 12.61 0.01
CA ARG A 46 -3.45 11.62 0.89
C ARG A 46 -3.44 10.22 0.29
N GLY A 47 -3.59 10.11 -1.03
CA GLY A 47 -3.90 8.86 -1.71
C GLY A 47 -5.14 8.16 -1.13
N VAL A 48 -5.44 6.95 -1.63
CA VAL A 48 -6.60 6.17 -1.17
C VAL A 48 -6.57 5.91 0.35
N ALA A 49 -5.40 5.57 0.88
CA ALA A 49 -5.25 5.13 2.28
C ALA A 49 -5.61 6.20 3.32
N TYR A 50 -5.47 7.49 2.98
CA TYR A 50 -5.76 8.60 3.90
C TYR A 50 -6.95 9.45 3.46
N SER A 51 -7.35 9.43 2.18
CA SER A 51 -8.50 10.19 1.69
C SER A 51 -9.84 9.50 1.97
N ALA A 52 -9.89 8.16 1.83
CA ALA A 52 -11.10 7.37 2.00
C ALA A 52 -11.28 6.83 3.43
N ALA A 53 -10.44 7.27 4.37
CA ALA A 53 -10.44 6.78 5.73
C ALA A 53 -11.61 7.34 6.54
N HIS A 54 -12.28 6.49 7.32
CA HIS A 54 -13.21 6.92 8.37
C HIS A 54 -12.43 7.48 9.57
N ASP A 55 -13.09 8.28 10.41
CA ASP A 55 -12.44 8.89 11.60
C ASP A 55 -11.90 7.83 12.57
N GLU A 56 -12.50 6.64 12.51
CA GLU A 56 -12.15 5.50 13.34
C GLU A 56 -11.03 4.62 12.78
N HIS A 57 -10.60 4.86 11.53
CA HIS A 57 -9.47 4.15 10.95
C HIS A 57 -8.17 4.73 11.46
N LEU A 58 -7.61 4.11 12.50
CA LEU A 58 -6.31 4.48 13.03
C LEU A 58 -5.16 4.05 12.12
N LEU A 59 -4.04 4.75 12.24
CA LEU A 59 -2.76 4.24 11.78
C LEU A 59 -2.41 2.95 12.52
N ASN A 60 -1.78 2.02 11.80
CA ASN A 60 -1.30 0.76 12.35
C ASN A 60 0.09 0.88 13.00
N VAL A 61 0.59 2.11 13.14
CA VAL A 61 1.93 2.44 13.64
C VAL A 61 1.81 3.69 14.51
N ARG A 62 2.62 3.76 15.56
CA ARG A 62 2.68 4.94 16.44
C ARG A 62 3.27 6.15 15.72
N ALA A 63 2.85 7.34 16.11
CA ALA A 63 3.31 8.59 15.53
C ALA A 63 4.84 8.74 15.47
N GLY A 64 5.56 8.28 16.49
CA GLY A 64 7.03 8.32 16.53
C GLY A 64 7.75 7.53 15.44
N ASN A 65 7.03 6.68 14.69
CA ASN A 65 7.58 5.93 13.56
C ASN A 65 6.94 6.34 12.21
N MET A 66 6.24 7.47 12.20
CA MET A 66 5.40 7.91 11.07
C MET A 66 5.81 9.25 10.48
N SER A 67 6.98 9.81 10.82
CA SER A 67 7.47 10.98 10.07
C SER A 67 7.56 10.68 8.57
N ALA A 68 7.10 11.64 7.75
CA ALA A 68 7.24 11.60 6.31
C ALA A 68 8.70 11.80 5.85
N LEU A 69 9.54 12.35 6.72
CA LEU A 69 10.91 12.74 6.41
C LEU A 69 11.89 11.77 7.09
N PRO A 70 12.74 11.05 6.34
CA PRO A 70 13.70 10.13 6.95
C PRO A 70 14.82 10.84 7.71
N ASP A 71 15.16 12.06 7.31
CA ASP A 71 16.18 12.93 7.90
C ASP A 71 15.67 13.73 9.13
N ASP A 72 14.37 13.74 9.35
CA ASP A 72 13.73 14.37 10.51
C ASP A 72 12.68 13.42 11.11
N PRO A 73 13.11 12.42 11.90
CA PRO A 73 12.23 11.36 12.40
C PRO A 73 11.14 11.85 13.36
N ASP A 74 11.30 13.05 13.93
CA ASP A 74 10.37 13.63 14.91
C ASP A 74 9.45 14.70 14.31
N HIS A 75 9.57 15.01 13.01
CA HIS A 75 8.77 16.04 12.35
C HIS A 75 7.26 15.86 12.57
N PHE A 76 6.75 14.64 12.40
CA PHE A 76 5.32 14.38 12.60
C PHE A 76 4.89 14.49 14.06
N VAL A 77 5.77 14.13 15.01
CA VAL A 77 5.49 14.26 16.45
C VAL A 77 5.37 15.74 16.83
N ARG A 78 6.32 16.58 16.40
CA ARG A 78 6.25 18.03 16.64
C ARG A 78 5.01 18.66 16.01
N TRP A 79 4.63 18.21 14.81
CA TRP A 79 3.39 18.66 14.16
C TRP A 79 2.15 18.27 14.99
N LEU A 80 2.06 17.04 15.49
CA LEU A 80 0.95 16.60 16.34
C LEU A 80 0.85 17.35 17.66
N GLU A 81 1.98 17.61 18.31
CA GLU A 81 2.04 18.35 19.58
C GLU A 81 1.53 19.78 19.40
N ARG A 82 1.96 20.46 18.34
CA ARG A 82 1.48 21.80 17.98
C ARG A 82 -0.03 21.83 17.74
N GLU A 83 -0.56 20.81 17.06
CA GLU A 83 -1.99 20.68 16.79
C GLU A 83 -2.79 20.14 17.99
N ARG A 84 -2.11 19.73 19.08
CA ARG A 84 -2.69 19.11 20.29
C ARG A 84 -3.47 17.82 20.00
N LEU A 85 -2.96 16.99 19.09
CA LEU A 85 -3.63 15.77 18.61
C LEU A 85 -3.03 14.46 19.11
N GLY A 86 -1.97 14.53 19.91
CA GLY A 86 -1.31 13.37 20.49
C GLY A 86 0.20 13.55 20.60
N ASP A 87 0.86 12.45 20.93
CA ASP A 87 2.28 12.36 21.21
C ASP A 87 2.95 11.25 20.38
N ARG A 88 4.23 10.99 20.69
CA ARG A 88 5.03 9.92 20.06
C ARG A 88 4.38 8.53 20.11
N ALA A 89 3.67 8.21 21.19
CA ALA A 89 3.12 6.87 21.43
C ALA A 89 1.73 6.67 20.81
N THR A 90 1.08 7.76 20.41
CA THR A 90 -0.29 7.80 19.92
C THR A 90 -0.46 7.09 18.57
N PHE A 91 -1.53 6.31 18.45
CA PHE A 91 -2.02 5.81 17.17
C PHE A 91 -3.11 6.76 16.65
N VAL A 92 -2.73 7.69 15.78
CA VAL A 92 -3.66 8.73 15.31
C VAL A 92 -4.58 8.21 14.19
N PRO A 93 -5.75 8.85 13.95
CA PRO A 93 -6.55 8.61 12.77
C PRO A 93 -5.76 8.81 11.47
N ARG A 94 -6.04 7.98 10.46
CA ARG A 94 -5.46 8.09 9.11
C ARG A 94 -5.74 9.45 8.46
N LYS A 95 -6.93 10.02 8.69
CA LYS A 95 -7.28 11.39 8.25
C LYS A 95 -6.35 12.46 8.83
N THR A 96 -5.98 12.34 10.11
CA THR A 96 -5.02 13.25 10.75
C THR A 96 -3.66 13.20 10.06
N TYR A 97 -3.18 11.99 9.75
CA TYR A 97 -1.95 11.83 8.97
C TYR A 97 -2.07 12.39 7.55
N GLY A 98 -3.22 12.21 6.90
CA GLY A 98 -3.51 12.85 5.61
C GLY A 98 -3.50 14.37 5.64
N ARG A 99 -3.93 14.99 6.75
CA ARG A 99 -3.82 16.45 6.96
C ARG A 99 -2.37 16.90 7.12
N TYR A 100 -1.56 16.14 7.85
CA TYR A 100 -0.13 16.39 7.97
C TYR A 100 0.56 16.40 6.59
N LEU A 101 0.33 15.38 5.76
CA LEU A 101 0.92 15.31 4.42
C LEU A 101 0.46 16.45 3.50
N ARG A 102 -0.82 16.83 3.61
CA ARG A 102 -1.38 17.94 2.84
C ARG A 102 -0.74 19.27 3.23
N ALA A 103 -0.60 19.52 4.54
CA ALA A 103 0.05 20.74 5.04
C ALA A 103 1.50 20.84 4.55
N MET A 104 2.25 19.73 4.57
CA MET A 104 3.63 19.73 4.04
C MET A 104 3.69 20.04 2.54
N LEU A 105 2.76 19.51 1.75
CA LEU A 105 2.70 19.78 0.32
C LEU A 105 2.35 21.25 0.03
N GLU A 106 1.40 21.81 0.79
CA GLU A 106 1.00 23.21 0.69
C GLU A 106 2.13 24.16 1.09
N GLU A 107 2.86 23.87 2.18
CA GLU A 107 4.05 24.62 2.57
C GLU A 107 5.13 24.57 1.48
N ALA A 108 5.43 23.39 0.91
CA ALA A 108 6.43 23.25 -0.14
C ALA A 108 6.06 24.02 -1.42
N ALA A 109 4.79 23.97 -1.83
CA ALA A 109 4.29 24.68 -3.00
C ALA A 109 4.25 26.21 -2.78
N ALA A 110 3.92 26.66 -1.57
CA ALA A 110 3.90 28.08 -1.23
C ALA A 110 5.31 28.68 -1.11
N ALA A 111 6.28 27.92 -0.60
CA ALA A 111 7.66 28.36 -0.47
C ALA A 111 8.41 28.41 -1.82
N HIS A 112 8.02 27.56 -2.78
CA HIS A 112 8.69 27.42 -4.08
C HIS A 112 7.69 27.29 -5.25
N PRO A 113 6.83 28.31 -5.49
CA PRO A 113 5.76 28.26 -6.48
C PRO A 113 6.26 28.08 -7.93
N GLU A 114 7.50 28.47 -8.21
CA GLU A 114 8.17 28.32 -9.51
C GLU A 114 8.72 26.90 -9.74
N ARG A 115 8.84 26.09 -8.69
CA ARG A 115 9.44 24.74 -8.76
C ARG A 115 8.44 23.61 -8.55
N LEU A 116 7.25 23.86 -8.01
CA LEU A 116 6.24 22.83 -7.79
C LEU A 116 4.87 23.24 -8.32
N THR A 117 4.46 22.60 -9.41
CA THR A 117 3.14 22.77 -10.02
C THR A 117 2.24 21.58 -9.68
N LEU A 118 1.02 21.85 -9.20
CA LEU A 118 0.01 20.84 -8.96
C LEU A 118 -1.01 20.85 -10.11
N VAL A 119 -1.22 19.70 -10.75
CA VAL A 119 -2.17 19.54 -11.86
C VAL A 119 -3.20 18.50 -11.47
N THR A 120 -4.48 18.88 -11.58
CA THR A 120 -5.57 17.90 -11.55
C THR A 120 -5.75 17.34 -12.95
N GLY A 121 -5.63 16.02 -13.10
CA GLY A 121 -5.82 15.37 -14.39
C GLY A 121 -5.48 13.89 -14.37
N GLU A 122 -6.14 13.12 -15.24
CA GLU A 122 -5.80 11.71 -15.47
C GLU A 122 -4.81 11.60 -16.61
N VAL A 123 -3.59 11.16 -16.32
CA VAL A 123 -2.62 10.79 -17.37
C VAL A 123 -3.06 9.46 -17.95
N CYS A 124 -3.30 9.40 -19.26
CA CYS A 124 -3.76 8.20 -19.97
C CYS A 124 -2.74 7.64 -20.96
N ALA A 125 -1.75 8.44 -21.35
CA ALA A 125 -0.68 8.05 -22.25
C ALA A 125 0.62 8.75 -21.85
N LEU A 126 1.73 8.07 -22.08
CA LEU A 126 3.06 8.63 -21.97
C LEU A 126 3.87 8.20 -23.20
N ASP A 127 4.35 9.18 -23.94
CA ASP A 127 5.20 9.00 -25.12
C ASP A 127 6.60 9.54 -24.80
N CYS A 128 7.62 8.94 -25.40
CA CYS A 128 9.01 9.40 -25.26
C CYS A 128 9.63 9.71 -26.61
N ASP A 129 10.42 10.78 -26.67
CA ASP A 129 11.26 11.13 -27.80
C ASP A 129 12.68 11.50 -27.35
N SER A 130 13.49 12.08 -28.25
CA SER A 130 14.86 12.50 -27.94
C SER A 130 14.94 13.66 -26.93
N ARG A 131 13.85 14.41 -26.74
CA ARG A 131 13.78 15.57 -25.86
C ARG A 131 13.33 15.16 -24.46
N GLY A 132 12.35 14.27 -24.33
CA GLY A 132 11.88 13.81 -23.03
C GLY A 132 10.61 13.00 -23.13
N PHE A 133 9.69 13.25 -22.20
CA PHE A 133 8.36 12.67 -22.15
C PHE A 133 7.28 13.69 -22.47
N ALA A 134 6.24 13.19 -23.09
CA ALA A 134 4.98 13.86 -23.27
C ALA A 134 3.87 13.05 -22.59
N LEU A 135 3.25 13.64 -21.58
CA LEU A 135 2.15 13.06 -20.85
C LEU A 135 0.84 13.60 -21.41
N THR A 136 -0.01 12.71 -21.90
CA THR A 136 -1.35 13.05 -22.40
C THR A 136 -2.35 12.89 -21.27
N LEU A 137 -3.09 13.97 -20.98
CA LEU A 137 -4.20 13.97 -20.04
C LEU A 137 -5.49 13.53 -20.76
N ALA A 138 -6.39 12.85 -20.05
CA ALA A 138 -7.67 12.38 -20.59
C ALA A 138 -8.55 13.53 -21.13
N GLU A 139 -8.40 14.74 -20.58
CA GLU A 139 -9.10 15.95 -21.03
C GLU A 139 -8.43 16.63 -22.25
N GLY A 140 -7.36 16.03 -22.80
CA GLY A 140 -6.67 16.52 -24.01
C GLY A 140 -5.46 17.43 -23.75
N GLY A 141 -5.22 17.84 -22.50
CA GLY A 141 -4.03 18.58 -22.12
C GLY A 141 -2.74 17.75 -22.25
N ARG A 142 -1.60 18.42 -22.44
CA ARG A 142 -0.27 17.78 -22.52
C ARG A 142 0.69 18.41 -21.53
N VAL A 143 1.46 17.57 -20.83
CA VAL A 143 2.57 17.99 -19.96
C VAL A 143 3.87 17.42 -20.53
N GLU A 144 4.80 18.31 -20.89
CA GLU A 144 6.16 17.92 -21.29
C GLU A 144 7.06 17.87 -20.07
N ALA A 145 7.99 16.92 -20.03
CA ALA A 145 8.97 16.78 -18.95
C ALA A 145 10.22 16.02 -19.42
N ASP A 146 11.37 16.30 -18.84
CA ASP A 146 12.61 15.57 -19.15
C ASP A 146 12.63 14.17 -18.52
N VAL A 147 12.00 14.04 -17.35
CA VAL A 147 11.92 12.83 -16.53
C VAL A 147 10.46 12.58 -16.14
N ALA A 148 10.05 11.31 -16.15
CA ALA A 148 8.74 10.90 -15.67
C ALA A 148 8.87 9.91 -14.51
N VAL A 149 8.01 10.07 -13.50
CA VAL A 149 7.95 9.18 -12.34
C VAL A 149 6.53 8.65 -12.15
N LEU A 150 6.39 7.33 -12.21
CA LEU A 150 5.15 6.61 -11.97
C LEU A 150 4.96 6.37 -10.47
N ALA A 151 4.05 7.11 -9.84
CA ALA A 151 3.67 7.03 -8.44
C ALA A 151 2.22 6.53 -8.26
N LEU A 152 1.88 5.46 -8.99
CA LEU A 152 0.49 5.00 -9.22
C LEU A 152 -0.22 4.43 -7.98
N GLY A 153 0.49 4.27 -6.86
CA GLY A 153 -0.06 3.69 -5.64
C GLY A 153 -0.37 2.19 -5.79
N ASN A 154 -1.41 1.74 -5.09
CA ASN A 154 -1.88 0.36 -5.17
C ASN A 154 -2.99 0.25 -6.21
N LEU A 155 -2.97 -0.80 -7.03
CA LEU A 155 -4.08 -1.11 -7.93
C LEU A 155 -5.29 -1.65 -7.14
N PRO A 156 -6.52 -1.38 -7.62
CA PRO A 156 -7.73 -1.90 -7.00
C PRO A 156 -7.71 -3.43 -6.93
N PRO A 157 -8.39 -4.04 -5.95
CA PRO A 157 -8.45 -5.49 -5.84
C PRO A 157 -9.16 -6.12 -7.05
N HIS A 158 -8.80 -7.37 -7.37
CA HIS A 158 -9.53 -8.16 -8.34
C HIS A 158 -10.60 -9.01 -7.68
N SER A 159 -11.65 -9.33 -8.43
CA SER A 159 -12.59 -10.37 -8.03
C SER A 159 -11.84 -11.70 -7.83
N PRO A 160 -12.02 -12.34 -6.65
CA PRO A 160 -11.46 -13.66 -6.39
C PRO A 160 -12.03 -14.71 -7.35
N PRO A 161 -11.28 -15.77 -7.69
CA PRO A 161 -11.83 -16.89 -8.44
C PRO A 161 -13.08 -17.47 -7.77
N GLY A 162 -14.12 -17.74 -8.56
CA GLY A 162 -15.41 -18.21 -8.06
C GLY A 162 -16.40 -17.09 -7.72
N LEU A 163 -15.99 -15.82 -7.83
CA LEU A 163 -16.88 -14.67 -7.67
C LEU A 163 -16.90 -13.87 -8.97
N ASP A 164 -18.02 -13.95 -9.70
CA ASP A 164 -18.27 -13.13 -10.88
C ASP A 164 -19.29 -12.02 -10.52
N PRO A 165 -18.88 -10.74 -10.50
CA PRO A 165 -19.80 -9.64 -10.23
C PRO A 165 -20.97 -9.57 -11.21
N ALA A 166 -20.80 -10.03 -12.45
CA ALA A 166 -21.83 -9.94 -13.49
C ALA A 166 -23.00 -10.90 -13.26
N THR A 167 -22.82 -11.91 -12.40
CA THR A 167 -23.84 -12.93 -12.12
C THR A 167 -24.52 -12.75 -10.77
N LEU A 168 -24.13 -11.73 -9.99
CA LEU A 168 -24.69 -11.44 -8.67
C LEU A 168 -25.69 -10.27 -8.76
N PRO A 169 -26.64 -10.17 -7.83
CA PRO A 169 -27.55 -9.03 -7.79
C PRO A 169 -26.78 -7.72 -7.65
N GLU A 170 -27.39 -6.64 -8.15
CA GLU A 170 -26.87 -5.30 -7.93
C GLU A 170 -26.71 -5.05 -6.42
N ASP A 171 -25.65 -4.32 -6.05
CA ASP A 171 -25.28 -4.01 -4.67
C ASP A 171 -24.88 -5.16 -3.72
N CYS A 172 -25.04 -6.42 -4.14
CA CYS A 172 -24.58 -7.57 -3.35
C CYS A 172 -23.05 -7.67 -3.27
N TYR A 173 -22.32 -7.24 -4.30
CA TYR A 173 -20.87 -7.32 -4.32
C TYR A 173 -20.20 -5.96 -4.37
N ARG A 174 -19.42 -5.64 -3.34
CA ARG A 174 -18.57 -4.45 -3.28
C ARG A 174 -17.13 -4.87 -3.64
N ALA A 175 -16.77 -4.62 -4.90
CA ALA A 175 -15.48 -4.98 -5.47
C ALA A 175 -14.31 -4.22 -4.83
N ASP A 176 -14.54 -2.97 -4.42
CA ASP A 176 -13.61 -2.15 -3.68
C ASP A 176 -14.28 -1.70 -2.37
N PRO A 177 -13.71 -2.01 -1.19
CA PRO A 177 -14.29 -1.59 0.10
C PRO A 177 -14.29 -0.08 0.30
N TRP A 178 -13.58 0.68 -0.53
CA TRP A 178 -13.44 2.13 -0.42
C TRP A 178 -14.28 2.92 -1.42
N SER A 179 -15.00 2.26 -2.34
CA SER A 179 -15.71 2.93 -3.43
C SER A 179 -17.10 3.47 -3.05
N GLY A 180 -17.56 3.25 -1.82
CA GLY A 180 -18.88 3.69 -1.35
C GLY A 180 -19.20 3.17 0.04
N ASP A 181 -20.44 3.37 0.48
CA ASP A 181 -20.92 2.85 1.76
C ASP A 181 -21.22 1.35 1.66
N ILE A 182 -20.45 0.55 2.40
CA ILE A 182 -20.63 -0.90 2.46
C ILE A 182 -21.75 -1.31 3.43
N ALA A 183 -22.36 -0.39 4.17
CA ALA A 183 -23.51 -0.65 5.03
C ALA A 183 -24.86 -0.26 4.39
N GLU A 184 -24.83 0.47 3.28
CA GLU A 184 -26.03 0.99 2.62
C GLU A 184 -27.05 -0.11 2.31
N GLY A 185 -28.31 0.08 2.73
CA GLY A 185 -29.40 -0.85 2.46
C GLY A 185 -29.39 -2.16 3.27
N LEU A 186 -28.49 -2.31 4.25
CA LEU A 186 -28.47 -3.47 5.14
C LEU A 186 -29.46 -3.30 6.32
N SER A 187 -30.03 -4.42 6.75
CA SER A 187 -30.87 -4.58 7.94
C SER A 187 -30.13 -5.35 9.04
N ASP A 188 -30.62 -5.30 10.28
CA ASP A 188 -29.97 -5.96 11.42
C ASP A 188 -30.03 -7.50 11.39
N ASP A 189 -30.86 -8.09 10.52
CA ASP A 189 -30.96 -9.55 10.32
C ASP A 189 -29.97 -10.10 9.28
N ASP A 190 -29.35 -9.21 8.52
CA ASP A 190 -28.49 -9.55 7.39
C ASP A 190 -27.14 -10.12 7.81
N GLU A 191 -26.52 -10.83 6.86
CA GLU A 191 -25.16 -11.33 6.98
C GLU A 191 -24.27 -10.74 5.89
N VAL A 192 -23.13 -10.19 6.32
CA VAL A 192 -22.09 -9.62 5.43
C VAL A 192 -20.88 -10.53 5.41
N VAL A 193 -20.38 -10.84 4.21
CA VAL A 193 -19.14 -11.62 4.05
C VAL A 193 -17.99 -10.73 3.61
N LEU A 194 -16.92 -10.70 4.39
CA LEU A 194 -15.66 -10.05 4.05
C LEU A 194 -14.71 -11.11 3.46
N VAL A 195 -14.37 -10.98 2.17
CA VAL A 195 -13.44 -11.90 1.50
C VAL A 195 -12.01 -11.46 1.77
N GLY A 196 -11.46 -11.93 2.89
CA GLY A 196 -10.16 -11.56 3.42
C GLY A 196 -10.23 -11.44 4.94
N THR A 197 -9.09 -11.57 5.60
CA THR A 197 -8.98 -11.41 7.06
C THR A 197 -7.84 -10.48 7.47
N GLY A 198 -7.29 -9.72 6.51
CA GLY A 198 -6.21 -8.75 6.74
C GLY A 198 -6.73 -7.39 7.24
N LEU A 199 -5.85 -6.38 7.25
CA LEU A 199 -6.19 -5.03 7.74
C LEU A 199 -7.41 -4.40 7.02
N THR A 200 -7.56 -4.65 5.71
CA THR A 200 -8.74 -4.19 4.95
C THR A 200 -10.06 -4.78 5.47
N ALA A 201 -10.06 -6.05 5.88
CA ALA A 201 -11.25 -6.69 6.46
C ALA A 201 -11.55 -6.13 7.86
N ILE A 202 -10.52 -5.79 8.63
CA ILE A 202 -10.67 -5.11 9.91
C ILE A 202 -11.31 -3.73 9.71
N ASP A 203 -10.77 -2.93 8.79
CA ASP A 203 -11.32 -1.61 8.47
C ASP A 203 -12.78 -1.68 7.99
N ALA A 204 -13.13 -2.68 7.16
CA ALA A 204 -14.49 -2.91 6.70
C ALA A 204 -15.44 -3.34 7.83
N ALA A 205 -15.00 -4.20 8.75
CA ALA A 205 -15.80 -4.57 9.92
C ALA A 205 -16.08 -3.36 10.83
N LEU A 206 -15.08 -2.48 11.01
CA LEU A 206 -15.27 -1.24 11.76
C LEU A 206 -16.20 -0.28 11.04
N LEU A 207 -16.13 -0.15 9.71
CA LEU A 207 -17.06 0.68 8.93
C LEU A 207 -18.51 0.22 9.12
N LEU A 208 -18.77 -1.08 9.05
CA LEU A 208 -20.10 -1.64 9.31
C LEU A 208 -20.57 -1.33 10.74
N GLU A 209 -19.68 -1.48 11.74
CA GLU A 209 -19.98 -1.10 13.13
C GLU A 209 -20.28 0.40 13.27
N SER A 210 -19.47 1.29 12.68
CA SER A 210 -19.67 2.75 12.74
C SER A 210 -20.98 3.18 12.07
N ALA A 211 -21.38 2.49 10.99
CA ALA A 211 -22.64 2.73 10.30
C ALA A 211 -23.86 2.21 11.09
N GLY A 212 -23.65 1.58 12.25
CA GLY A 212 -24.72 1.11 13.13
C GLY A 212 -25.31 -0.24 12.74
N PHE A 213 -24.81 -0.91 11.70
CA PHE A 213 -25.22 -2.26 11.33
C PHE A 213 -25.08 -3.18 12.54
N ARG A 214 -26.13 -3.93 12.92
CA ARG A 214 -26.07 -4.89 14.05
C ARG A 214 -26.04 -6.36 13.65
N GLY A 215 -26.18 -6.67 12.37
CA GLY A 215 -26.18 -8.03 11.84
C GLY A 215 -24.84 -8.77 11.95
N ARG A 216 -24.76 -9.91 11.26
CA ARG A 216 -23.63 -10.85 11.33
C ARG A 216 -22.58 -10.54 10.27
N ILE A 217 -21.30 -10.73 10.63
CA ILE A 217 -20.16 -10.54 9.75
C ILE A 217 -19.33 -11.82 9.72
N LEU A 218 -19.11 -12.37 8.53
CA LEU A 218 -18.20 -13.49 8.30
C LEU A 218 -16.95 -12.99 7.55
N ALA A 219 -15.79 -13.00 8.20
CA ALA A 219 -14.52 -12.72 7.54
C ALA A 219 -13.83 -14.03 7.13
N LEU A 220 -13.73 -14.28 5.82
CA LEU A 220 -13.26 -15.55 5.26
C LEU A 220 -11.92 -15.38 4.54
N SER A 221 -10.91 -16.18 4.90
CA SER A 221 -9.68 -16.27 4.10
C SER A 221 -9.10 -17.68 4.11
N ARG A 222 -8.20 -17.98 3.14
CA ARG A 222 -7.58 -19.30 2.97
C ARG A 222 -6.98 -19.90 4.24
N ARG A 223 -6.48 -19.07 5.16
CA ARG A 223 -5.83 -19.52 6.39
C ARG A 223 -6.51 -19.03 7.66
N GLY A 224 -7.49 -18.13 7.58
CA GLY A 224 -8.16 -17.53 8.74
C GLY A 224 -7.21 -16.75 9.67
N LEU A 225 -6.06 -16.28 9.16
CA LEU A 225 -5.09 -15.53 9.96
C LEU A 225 -5.53 -14.08 10.10
N VAL A 226 -5.47 -13.57 11.33
CA VAL A 226 -5.89 -12.20 11.68
C VAL A 226 -4.66 -11.37 12.10
N PRO A 227 -4.54 -10.10 11.67
CA PRO A 227 -3.52 -9.17 12.14
C PRO A 227 -3.38 -9.19 13.67
N ARG A 228 -2.14 -9.27 14.15
CA ARG A 228 -1.85 -9.30 15.58
C ARG A 228 -1.89 -7.91 16.18
N ARG A 229 -2.21 -7.79 17.47
CA ARG A 229 -2.21 -6.51 18.20
C ARG A 229 -0.79 -6.03 18.52
N HIS A 230 -0.57 -4.72 18.50
CA HIS A 230 0.57 -4.11 19.17
C HIS A 230 0.55 -4.38 20.69
N ALA A 231 1.72 -4.27 21.30
CA ALA A 231 1.88 -4.20 22.75
C ALA A 231 2.92 -3.13 23.06
N ASP A 232 2.84 -2.57 24.26
CA ASP A 232 3.88 -1.70 24.78
C ASP A 232 5.13 -2.53 25.09
N GLY A 233 6.29 -1.96 24.82
CA GLY A 233 7.57 -2.62 25.01
C GLY A 233 8.71 -1.70 24.59
N ALA A 234 9.87 -1.87 25.24
CA ALA A 234 11.06 -1.11 24.88
C ALA A 234 11.49 -1.46 23.43
N PRO A 235 11.87 -0.46 22.62
CA PRO A 235 12.46 -0.72 21.32
C PRO A 235 13.73 -1.57 21.50
N ARG A 236 13.92 -2.54 20.61
CA ARG A 236 15.15 -3.35 20.57
C ARG A 236 15.91 -3.05 19.28
N PRO A 237 17.25 -3.09 19.31
CA PRO A 237 18.04 -2.96 18.10
C PRO A 237 17.68 -4.09 17.14
N GLY A 238 17.58 -3.75 15.85
CA GLY A 238 17.40 -4.75 14.81
C GLY A 238 18.72 -5.43 14.45
N LEU A 239 18.61 -6.49 13.65
CA LEU A 239 19.76 -7.20 13.13
C LEU A 239 20.51 -6.35 12.10
N SER A 240 21.83 -6.49 12.08
CA SER A 240 22.71 -5.97 11.03
C SER A 240 22.95 -6.99 9.92
N GLU A 241 22.83 -8.27 10.24
CA GLU A 241 23.14 -9.39 9.34
C GLU A 241 21.97 -10.33 9.15
N ARG A 242 22.02 -11.09 8.05
CA ARG A 242 21.02 -12.10 7.73
C ARG A 242 21.14 -13.28 8.71
N PRO A 243 20.09 -13.62 9.47
CA PRO A 243 20.19 -14.65 10.53
C PRO A 243 20.26 -16.09 9.99
N ALA A 244 19.79 -16.34 8.76
CA ALA A 244 19.83 -17.69 8.17
C ALA A 244 19.76 -17.68 6.63
N ALA A 245 20.47 -18.61 6.00
CA ALA A 245 20.57 -18.72 4.54
C ALA A 245 19.33 -19.31 3.83
N THR A 246 18.50 -20.10 4.51
CA THR A 246 17.29 -20.70 3.92
C THR A 246 16.04 -20.24 4.64
N LEU A 247 14.89 -20.24 3.94
CA LEU A 247 13.61 -19.84 4.54
C LEU A 247 13.19 -20.74 5.72
N SER A 248 13.48 -22.04 5.68
CA SER A 248 13.15 -22.95 6.78
C SER A 248 14.04 -22.72 8.00
N ALA A 249 15.33 -22.46 7.80
CA ALA A 249 16.24 -22.07 8.87
C ALA A 249 15.87 -20.70 9.45
N LEU A 250 15.46 -19.74 8.61
CA LEU A 250 14.97 -18.43 9.05
C LEU A 250 13.74 -18.58 9.96
N VAL A 251 12.77 -19.41 9.58
CA VAL A 251 11.59 -19.68 10.43
C VAL A 251 11.98 -20.30 11.77
N ARG A 252 12.95 -21.23 11.79
CA ARG A 252 13.46 -21.79 13.05
C ARG A 252 14.13 -20.72 13.91
N ALA A 253 15.04 -19.95 13.34
CA ALA A 253 15.72 -18.85 14.05
C ALA A 253 14.72 -17.84 14.66
N VAL A 254 13.68 -17.46 13.91
CA VAL A 254 12.64 -16.55 14.42
C VAL A 254 11.81 -17.18 15.55
N ARG A 255 11.59 -18.50 15.53
CA ARG A 255 10.92 -19.20 16.63
C ARG A 255 11.81 -19.25 17.87
N ASP A 256 13.08 -19.57 17.72
CA ASP A 256 14.04 -19.60 18.83
C ASP A 256 14.17 -18.19 19.45
N ARG A 257 14.22 -17.15 18.61
CA ARG A 257 14.17 -15.75 19.07
C ARG A 257 12.85 -15.40 19.74
N THR A 258 11.74 -15.94 19.27
CA THR A 258 10.43 -15.71 19.89
C THR A 258 10.40 -16.21 21.34
N GLU A 259 11.00 -17.36 21.64
CA GLU A 259 11.12 -17.85 23.02
C GLU A 259 11.99 -16.94 23.90
N ALA A 260 13.07 -16.38 23.33
CA ALA A 260 14.01 -15.55 24.08
C ALA A 260 13.50 -14.11 24.33
N ILE A 261 12.80 -13.51 23.36
CA ILE A 261 12.52 -12.06 23.36
C ILE A 261 11.06 -11.71 23.06
N GLY A 262 10.21 -12.72 22.87
CA GLY A 262 8.83 -12.56 22.43
C GLY A 262 8.72 -12.30 20.92
N TRP A 263 7.63 -12.78 20.32
CA TRP A 263 7.45 -12.77 18.87
C TRP A 263 7.46 -11.36 18.25
N ARG A 264 7.01 -10.33 18.97
CA ARG A 264 6.97 -8.95 18.46
C ARG A 264 8.37 -8.44 18.18
N ALA A 265 9.25 -8.55 19.18
CA ALA A 265 10.62 -8.14 19.06
C ALA A 265 11.39 -9.00 18.05
N ALA A 266 11.13 -10.32 18.02
CA ALA A 266 11.73 -11.24 17.05
C ALA A 266 11.33 -10.96 15.58
N VAL A 267 10.13 -10.42 15.33
CA VAL A 267 9.74 -9.96 13.98
C VAL A 267 10.29 -8.56 13.71
N ASP A 268 10.29 -7.67 14.70
CA ASP A 268 10.76 -6.30 14.52
C ASP A 268 12.27 -6.23 14.27
N GLU A 269 13.06 -7.14 14.84
CA GLU A 269 14.52 -7.18 14.63
C GLU A 269 14.91 -7.52 13.18
N LEU A 270 14.05 -8.18 12.41
CA LEU A 270 14.31 -8.51 11.00
C LEU A 270 14.20 -7.30 10.08
N ARG A 271 13.51 -6.23 10.51
CA ARG A 271 13.13 -5.11 9.64
C ARG A 271 14.31 -4.47 8.90
N PRO A 272 15.46 -4.19 9.53
CA PRO A 272 16.59 -3.56 8.83
C PRO A 272 17.19 -4.44 7.72
N VAL A 273 17.10 -5.77 7.86
CA VAL A 273 17.69 -6.73 6.91
C VAL A 273 16.69 -7.30 5.92
N THR A 274 15.39 -7.00 6.03
CA THR A 274 14.35 -7.51 5.12
C THR A 274 14.61 -7.18 3.65
N GLN A 275 14.97 -5.94 3.34
CA GLN A 275 15.30 -5.51 1.97
C GLN A 275 16.51 -6.27 1.43
N MET A 276 17.58 -6.40 2.23
CA MET A 276 18.78 -7.15 1.87
C MET A 276 18.47 -8.63 1.61
N MET A 277 17.69 -9.26 2.48
CA MET A 277 17.27 -10.66 2.31
C MET A 277 16.43 -10.85 1.05
N TRP A 278 15.55 -9.92 0.72
CA TRP A 278 14.75 -9.98 -0.50
C TRP A 278 15.60 -9.76 -1.76
N GLY A 279 16.44 -8.71 -1.75
CA GLY A 279 17.34 -8.35 -2.84
C GLY A 279 18.33 -9.44 -3.19
N SER A 280 18.80 -10.21 -2.20
CA SER A 280 19.72 -11.34 -2.40
C SER A 280 19.04 -12.68 -2.72
N ALA A 281 17.72 -12.78 -2.62
CA ALA A 281 16.98 -14.01 -2.88
C ALA A 281 16.74 -14.22 -4.39
N ASP A 282 16.95 -15.44 -4.85
CA ASP A 282 16.55 -15.87 -6.20
C ASP A 282 15.02 -15.92 -6.37
N ALA A 283 14.57 -15.99 -7.64
CA ALA A 283 13.15 -16.00 -7.98
C ALA A 283 12.40 -17.16 -7.29
N THR A 284 13.01 -18.34 -7.19
CA THR A 284 12.44 -19.51 -6.51
C THR A 284 12.21 -19.26 -5.03
N THR A 285 13.17 -18.64 -4.35
CA THR A 285 13.10 -18.30 -2.92
C THR A 285 12.04 -17.22 -2.67
N ARG A 286 12.02 -16.15 -3.49
CA ARG A 286 10.99 -15.11 -3.40
C ARG A 286 9.59 -15.71 -3.60
N ALA A 287 9.39 -16.56 -4.62
CA ALA A 287 8.12 -17.25 -4.85
C ALA A 287 7.71 -18.17 -3.69
N ARG A 288 8.65 -18.90 -3.09
CA ARG A 288 8.39 -19.74 -1.90
C ARG A 288 7.99 -18.89 -0.70
N PHE A 289 8.65 -17.76 -0.47
CA PHE A 289 8.29 -16.82 0.60
C PHE A 289 6.85 -16.32 0.42
N LEU A 290 6.50 -15.83 -0.79
CA LEU A 290 5.15 -15.33 -1.08
C LEU A 290 4.07 -16.39 -0.89
N ARG A 291 4.33 -17.63 -1.32
CA ARG A 291 3.37 -18.73 -1.20
C ARG A 291 3.18 -19.19 0.25
N HIS A 292 4.28 -19.31 1.00
CA HIS A 292 4.27 -20.03 2.27
C HIS A 292 4.31 -19.11 3.49
N LEU A 293 5.15 -18.07 3.45
CA LEU A 293 5.49 -17.27 4.63
C LEU A 293 4.80 -15.91 4.67
N ARG A 294 4.53 -15.28 3.52
CA ARG A 294 3.87 -13.97 3.45
C ARG A 294 2.62 -13.85 4.35
N PRO A 295 1.65 -14.80 4.37
CA PRO A 295 0.48 -14.67 5.23
C PRO A 295 0.82 -14.62 6.74
N TYR A 296 1.92 -15.25 7.15
CA TYR A 296 2.40 -15.17 8.53
C TYR A 296 3.19 -13.89 8.76
N TRP A 297 4.03 -13.48 7.83
CA TRP A 297 4.72 -12.19 7.87
C TRP A 297 3.72 -11.05 8.03
N ASP A 298 2.75 -10.95 7.12
CA ASP A 298 1.80 -9.84 7.05
C ASP A 298 1.04 -9.64 8.38
N VAL A 299 0.56 -10.73 9.02
CA VAL A 299 -0.20 -10.61 10.28
C VAL A 299 0.65 -10.29 11.51
N HIS A 300 1.96 -10.60 11.50
CA HIS A 300 2.85 -10.24 12.59
C HIS A 300 3.55 -8.89 12.36
N ARG A 301 3.73 -8.47 11.10
CA ARG A 301 4.40 -7.24 10.70
C ARG A 301 3.46 -6.04 10.62
N HIS A 302 2.22 -6.25 10.17
CA HIS A 302 1.21 -5.21 10.04
C HIS A 302 0.15 -5.41 11.12
N ARG A 303 0.37 -4.74 12.25
CA ARG A 303 -0.35 -4.98 13.50
C ARG A 303 -1.49 -3.99 13.73
N LEU A 304 -2.48 -4.39 14.51
CA LEU A 304 -3.57 -3.53 14.95
C LEU A 304 -3.14 -2.61 16.08
N ALA A 305 -3.60 -1.35 16.02
CA ALA A 305 -3.60 -0.47 17.18
C ALA A 305 -4.37 -1.14 18.34
N PRO A 306 -3.94 -0.99 19.61
CA PRO A 306 -4.59 -1.66 20.74
C PRO A 306 -6.09 -1.38 20.85
N ALA A 307 -6.52 -0.14 20.61
CA ALA A 307 -7.93 0.24 20.62
C ALA A 307 -8.75 -0.49 19.53
N VAL A 308 -8.20 -0.57 18.31
CA VAL A 308 -8.82 -1.32 17.20
C VAL A 308 -8.92 -2.81 17.52
N ALA A 309 -7.85 -3.39 18.08
CA ALA A 309 -7.88 -4.80 18.49
C ALA A 309 -8.94 -5.08 19.56
N GLY A 310 -9.13 -4.17 20.51
CA GLY A 310 -10.17 -4.27 21.54
C GLY A 310 -11.58 -4.26 20.95
N ARG A 311 -11.86 -3.37 19.99
CA ARG A 311 -13.15 -3.30 19.28
C ARG A 311 -13.45 -4.57 18.48
N ILE A 312 -12.47 -5.05 17.72
CA ILE A 312 -12.63 -6.30 16.95
C ILE A 312 -12.87 -7.49 17.89
N HIS A 313 -12.18 -7.54 19.03
CA HIS A 313 -12.43 -8.58 20.03
C HIS A 313 -13.87 -8.49 20.58
N ALA A 314 -14.37 -7.29 20.88
CA ALA A 314 -15.75 -7.09 21.34
C ALA A 314 -16.78 -7.56 20.31
N LEU A 315 -16.57 -7.28 19.01
CA LEU A 315 -17.44 -7.79 17.93
C LEU A 315 -17.44 -9.32 17.85
N VAL A 316 -16.29 -9.97 18.10
CA VAL A 316 -16.19 -11.43 18.11
C VAL A 316 -16.89 -12.03 19.33
N GLU A 317 -16.67 -11.48 20.53
CA GLU A 317 -17.31 -11.94 21.77
C GLU A 317 -18.84 -11.77 21.72
N ALA A 318 -19.31 -10.69 21.08
CA ALA A 318 -20.74 -10.46 20.84
C ALA A 318 -21.33 -11.39 19.76
N GLY A 319 -20.55 -12.28 19.14
CA GLY A 319 -20.99 -13.16 18.06
C GLY A 319 -21.29 -12.44 16.73
N ARG A 320 -20.95 -11.15 16.65
CA ARG A 320 -21.23 -10.31 15.48
C ARG A 320 -20.20 -10.45 14.38
N LEU A 321 -18.96 -10.80 14.72
CA LEU A 321 -17.88 -11.06 13.78
C LEU A 321 -17.31 -12.45 13.98
N ARG A 322 -17.26 -13.25 12.92
CA ARG A 322 -16.61 -14.56 12.90
C ARG A 322 -15.52 -14.60 11.86
N PHE A 323 -14.33 -15.07 12.26
CA PHE A 323 -13.24 -15.38 11.32
C PHE A 323 -13.29 -16.85 10.92
N ALA A 324 -13.19 -17.13 9.63
CA ALA A 324 -13.16 -18.48 9.09
C ALA A 324 -11.93 -18.72 8.21
N ALA A 325 -11.31 -19.90 8.39
CA ALA A 325 -10.31 -20.42 7.48
C ALA A 325 -10.99 -21.28 6.41
N GLY A 326 -10.94 -20.85 5.16
CA GLY A 326 -11.56 -21.60 4.07
C GLY A 326 -11.27 -21.05 2.68
N LYS A 327 -11.61 -21.85 1.67
CA LYS A 327 -11.45 -21.49 0.26
C LYS A 327 -12.82 -21.23 -0.34
N LEU A 328 -12.97 -20.06 -0.96
CA LEU A 328 -14.12 -19.75 -1.80
C LEU A 328 -14.19 -20.73 -2.99
N VAL A 329 -15.38 -21.24 -3.27
CA VAL A 329 -15.66 -22.16 -4.38
C VAL A 329 -16.45 -21.44 -5.47
N ALA A 330 -17.59 -20.87 -5.11
CA ALA A 330 -18.49 -20.17 -6.03
C ALA A 330 -19.36 -19.16 -5.26
N ALA A 331 -19.96 -18.23 -5.99
CA ALA A 331 -21.03 -17.37 -5.52
C ALA A 331 -22.16 -17.38 -6.57
N GLU A 332 -23.40 -17.53 -6.13
CA GLU A 332 -24.59 -17.50 -6.99
C GLU A 332 -25.63 -16.52 -6.46
N ALA A 333 -26.48 -16.01 -7.35
CA ALA A 333 -27.57 -15.12 -6.97
C ALA A 333 -28.70 -15.88 -6.26
N ASP A 334 -29.27 -15.27 -5.23
CA ASP A 334 -30.45 -15.75 -4.51
C ASP A 334 -31.38 -14.57 -4.19
N GLY A 335 -32.24 -14.24 -5.16
CA GLY A 335 -33.10 -13.06 -5.11
C GLY A 335 -32.27 -11.78 -5.02
N THR A 336 -32.40 -11.06 -3.90
CA THR A 336 -31.63 -9.84 -3.59
C THR A 336 -30.33 -10.11 -2.83
N HIS A 337 -29.96 -11.38 -2.64
CA HIS A 337 -28.80 -11.81 -1.87
C HIS A 337 -27.87 -12.67 -2.73
N ALA A 338 -26.72 -13.05 -2.17
CA ALA A 338 -25.81 -14.01 -2.77
C ALA A 338 -25.63 -15.24 -1.87
N LEU A 339 -25.62 -16.45 -2.46
CA LEU A 339 -25.18 -17.66 -1.78
C LEU A 339 -23.68 -17.84 -2.03
N LEU A 340 -22.91 -17.75 -0.95
CA LEU A 340 -21.46 -17.95 -1.00
C LEU A 340 -21.13 -19.40 -0.62
N HIS A 341 -20.59 -20.15 -1.58
CA HIS A 341 -20.12 -21.51 -1.35
C HIS A 341 -18.64 -21.51 -1.04
N TRP A 342 -18.27 -22.04 0.11
CA TRP A 342 -16.88 -22.12 0.53
C TRP A 342 -16.61 -23.41 1.29
N ARG A 343 -15.36 -23.83 1.28
CA ARG A 343 -14.92 -25.05 1.96
C ARG A 343 -14.01 -24.69 3.12
N ALA A 344 -14.35 -25.17 4.31
CA ALA A 344 -13.51 -25.01 5.49
C ALA A 344 -12.12 -25.61 5.24
N ARG A 345 -11.08 -24.97 5.78
CA ARG A 345 -9.71 -25.43 5.61
C ARG A 345 -9.55 -26.82 6.25
N GLY A 346 -9.07 -27.78 5.47
CA GLY A 346 -8.89 -29.17 5.92
C GLY A 346 -10.16 -30.02 5.83
N GLY A 347 -11.31 -29.44 5.45
CA GLY A 347 -12.53 -30.17 5.16
C GLY A 347 -12.74 -30.34 3.65
N GLU A 348 -13.60 -31.31 3.29
CA GLU A 348 -14.06 -31.53 1.91
C GLU A 348 -15.45 -30.95 1.64
N ALA A 349 -16.30 -30.89 2.67
CA ALA A 349 -17.67 -30.41 2.59
C ALA A 349 -17.75 -28.92 2.22
N VAL A 350 -18.67 -28.60 1.31
CA VAL A 350 -19.02 -27.23 0.94
C VAL A 350 -20.03 -26.70 1.95
N THR A 351 -19.74 -25.54 2.51
CA THR A 351 -20.65 -24.75 3.34
C THR A 351 -21.20 -23.62 2.49
N THR A 352 -22.50 -23.34 2.65
CA THR A 352 -23.18 -22.22 1.99
C THR A 352 -23.49 -21.15 3.02
N THR A 353 -23.13 -19.91 2.73
CA THR A 353 -23.48 -18.73 3.53
C THR A 353 -24.29 -17.78 2.66
N ARG A 354 -25.53 -17.52 3.05
CA ARG A 354 -26.38 -16.52 2.40
C ARG A 354 -25.98 -15.13 2.89
N ALA A 355 -25.55 -14.27 1.99
CA ALA A 355 -25.01 -12.96 2.29
C ALA A 355 -25.85 -11.86 1.60
N ALA A 356 -26.26 -10.85 2.38
CA ALA A 356 -26.84 -9.64 1.81
C ALA A 356 -25.75 -8.79 1.11
N ARG A 357 -24.51 -8.91 1.59
CA ARG A 357 -23.36 -8.23 0.97
C ARG A 357 -22.08 -9.03 1.08
N ILE A 358 -21.30 -9.02 0.01
CA ILE A 358 -19.95 -9.55 -0.09
C ILE A 358 -19.00 -8.40 -0.37
N VAL A 359 -18.01 -8.19 0.48
CA VAL A 359 -17.00 -7.13 0.35
C VAL A 359 -15.65 -7.75 0.06
N ASN A 360 -14.99 -7.29 -1.01
CA ASN A 360 -13.68 -7.81 -1.39
C ASN A 360 -12.56 -7.19 -0.54
N CYS A 361 -12.07 -7.93 0.44
CA CYS A 361 -10.98 -7.52 1.32
C CYS A 361 -9.66 -8.26 1.01
N THR A 362 -9.47 -8.72 -0.23
CA THR A 362 -8.27 -9.50 -0.61
C THR A 362 -6.99 -8.68 -0.75
N GLY A 363 -7.10 -7.35 -0.61
CA GLY A 363 -5.99 -6.42 -0.72
C GLY A 363 -5.65 -6.06 -2.17
N PRO A 364 -4.64 -5.22 -2.38
CA PRO A 364 -4.38 -4.61 -3.69
C PRO A 364 -3.86 -5.62 -4.71
N GLN A 365 -4.23 -5.41 -5.97
CA GLN A 365 -3.71 -6.14 -7.12
C GLN A 365 -2.23 -5.79 -7.35
N GLY A 366 -1.42 -6.81 -7.60
CA GLY A 366 -0.03 -6.62 -8.05
C GLY A 366 0.22 -6.99 -9.52
N ASP A 367 -0.71 -7.67 -10.18
CA ASP A 367 -0.49 -8.17 -11.55
C ASP A 367 -0.95 -7.13 -12.59
N LEU A 368 -0.01 -6.39 -13.18
CA LEU A 368 -0.30 -5.32 -14.13
C LEU A 368 -1.10 -5.79 -15.35
N LEU A 369 -0.94 -7.06 -15.76
CA LEU A 369 -1.60 -7.60 -16.95
C LEU A 369 -3.12 -7.70 -16.79
N ARG A 370 -3.60 -7.65 -15.55
CA ARG A 370 -5.04 -7.64 -15.23
C ARG A 370 -5.58 -6.23 -15.00
N SER A 371 -4.75 -5.20 -15.15
CA SER A 371 -5.15 -3.81 -14.89
C SER A 371 -6.13 -3.29 -15.96
N ARG A 372 -7.06 -2.44 -15.51
CA ARG A 372 -7.94 -1.67 -16.40
C ARG A 372 -7.53 -0.21 -16.56
N GLU A 373 -6.48 0.21 -15.84
CA GLU A 373 -5.97 1.59 -15.86
C GLU A 373 -5.44 1.95 -17.26
N PRO A 374 -5.93 3.05 -17.89
CA PRO A 374 -5.55 3.42 -19.25
C PRO A 374 -4.04 3.56 -19.46
N LEU A 375 -3.36 4.30 -18.57
CA LEU A 375 -1.91 4.50 -18.66
C LEU A 375 -1.13 3.19 -18.58
N ILE A 376 -1.50 2.27 -17.68
CA ILE A 376 -0.80 0.99 -17.55
C ILE A 376 -0.96 0.16 -18.83
N ARG A 377 -2.17 0.15 -19.41
CA ARG A 377 -2.42 -0.55 -20.68
C ARG A 377 -1.62 0.04 -21.83
N GLN A 378 -1.58 1.37 -21.93
CA GLN A 378 -0.81 2.06 -22.96
C GLN A 378 0.69 1.78 -22.81
N LEU A 379 1.24 1.89 -21.61
CA LEU A 379 2.67 1.62 -21.35
C LEU A 379 3.06 0.17 -21.62
N LEU A 380 2.19 -0.80 -21.28
CA LEU A 380 2.40 -2.21 -21.62
C LEU A 380 2.37 -2.43 -23.14
N ALA A 381 1.41 -1.83 -23.83
CA ALA A 381 1.29 -1.94 -25.29
C ALA A 381 2.47 -1.29 -26.02
N ALA A 382 2.97 -0.17 -25.51
CA ALA A 382 4.16 0.52 -26.02
C ALA A 382 5.49 -0.18 -25.64
N GLY A 383 5.45 -1.24 -24.83
CA GLY A 383 6.66 -1.95 -24.36
C GLY A 383 7.51 -1.15 -23.38
N MET A 384 7.02 -0.03 -22.86
CA MET A 384 7.76 0.86 -21.96
C MET A 384 7.87 0.32 -20.52
N ILE A 385 6.97 -0.59 -20.15
CA ILE A 385 6.97 -1.26 -18.84
C ILE A 385 6.75 -2.76 -19.02
N ARG A 386 7.18 -3.55 -18.03
CA ARG A 386 6.77 -4.96 -17.89
C ARG A 386 6.45 -5.29 -16.43
N PRO A 387 5.60 -6.32 -16.18
CA PRO A 387 5.41 -6.82 -14.82
C PRO A 387 6.69 -7.49 -14.30
N ASP A 388 6.92 -7.43 -12.99
CA ASP A 388 8.00 -8.19 -12.36
C ASP A 388 7.76 -9.72 -12.45
N ALA A 389 8.82 -10.51 -12.26
CA ALA A 389 8.77 -11.97 -12.39
C ALA A 389 7.73 -12.67 -11.48
N LEU A 390 7.37 -12.06 -10.36
CA LEU A 390 6.41 -12.59 -9.39
C LEU A 390 5.00 -11.98 -9.57
N ARG A 391 4.82 -11.05 -10.51
CA ARG A 391 3.56 -10.33 -10.81
C ARG A 391 2.95 -9.67 -9.57
N ILE A 392 3.78 -9.01 -8.80
CA ILE A 392 3.40 -8.25 -7.61
C ILE A 392 3.67 -6.74 -7.75
N GLY A 393 4.14 -6.29 -8.90
CA GLY A 393 4.43 -4.91 -9.26
C GLY A 393 5.06 -4.78 -10.65
N LEU A 394 5.56 -3.58 -10.92
CA LEU A 394 6.29 -3.21 -12.13
C LEU A 394 7.76 -3.62 -11.95
N ASP A 395 8.39 -4.10 -13.02
CA ASP A 395 9.80 -4.48 -12.99
C ASP A 395 10.70 -3.23 -12.97
N VAL A 396 11.45 -3.06 -11.89
CA VAL A 396 12.36 -1.94 -11.68
C VAL A 396 13.70 -2.46 -11.19
N ASP A 397 14.76 -1.69 -11.44
CA ASP A 397 16.02 -1.93 -10.77
C ASP A 397 16.04 -1.36 -9.33
N ARG A 398 17.15 -1.57 -8.62
CA ARG A 398 17.34 -1.06 -7.24
C ARG A 398 17.38 0.47 -7.15
N GLN A 399 17.53 1.12 -8.29
CA GLN A 399 17.53 2.56 -8.45
C GLN A 399 16.15 3.12 -8.77
N SER A 400 15.09 2.29 -8.76
CA SER A 400 13.72 2.64 -9.14
C SER A 400 13.55 3.00 -10.62
N ARG A 401 14.52 2.65 -11.49
CA ARG A 401 14.40 2.83 -12.93
C ARG A 401 13.54 1.72 -13.51
N VAL A 402 12.62 2.10 -14.40
CA VAL A 402 11.72 1.17 -15.06
C VAL A 402 12.49 0.26 -16.03
N VAL A 403 12.17 -1.03 -16.00
CA VAL A 403 12.61 -2.00 -16.98
C VAL A 403 11.53 -2.16 -18.05
N ALA A 404 11.91 -1.92 -19.30
CA ALA A 404 11.07 -2.07 -20.48
C ALA A 404 10.87 -3.55 -20.85
N ALA A 405 9.96 -3.82 -21.79
CA ALA A 405 9.61 -5.19 -22.21
C ALA A 405 10.81 -5.95 -22.79
N ASP A 406 11.72 -5.26 -23.49
CA ASP A 406 12.96 -5.80 -24.05
C ASP A 406 14.07 -6.03 -23.00
N GLY A 407 13.85 -5.63 -21.75
CA GLY A 407 14.83 -5.69 -20.66
C GLY A 407 15.73 -4.47 -20.55
N GLY A 408 15.57 -3.47 -21.42
CA GLY A 408 16.26 -2.18 -21.33
C GLY A 408 15.84 -1.42 -20.06
N ILE A 409 16.82 -0.82 -19.38
CA ILE A 409 16.56 0.02 -18.21
C ILE A 409 16.46 1.47 -18.68
N SER A 410 15.34 2.14 -18.37
CA SER A 410 15.16 3.54 -18.72
C SER A 410 16.06 4.45 -17.88
N ASP A 411 16.72 5.41 -18.52
CA ASP A 411 17.47 6.45 -17.81
C ASP A 411 16.58 7.60 -17.29
N ARG A 412 15.34 7.70 -17.78
CA ARG A 412 14.45 8.84 -17.53
C ARG A 412 13.05 8.47 -17.03
N LEU A 413 12.64 7.19 -17.06
CA LEU A 413 11.38 6.71 -16.51
C LEU A 413 11.63 5.95 -15.20
N TYR A 414 11.00 6.41 -14.13
CA TYR A 414 11.12 5.82 -12.79
C TYR A 414 9.76 5.36 -12.28
N CYS A 415 9.75 4.44 -11.32
CA CYS A 415 8.55 4.05 -10.58
C CYS A 415 8.82 4.00 -9.08
N ILE A 416 7.88 4.47 -8.27
CA ILE A 416 7.99 4.54 -6.81
C ILE A 416 6.73 4.05 -6.12
N GLY A 417 6.86 3.69 -4.84
CA GLY A 417 5.77 3.22 -4.01
C GLY A 417 5.43 1.73 -4.23
N PRO A 418 4.20 1.32 -3.88
CA PRO A 418 3.79 -0.09 -3.86
C PRO A 418 4.03 -0.90 -5.13
N MET A 419 4.07 -0.24 -6.29
CA MET A 419 4.35 -0.87 -7.57
C MET A 419 5.78 -1.40 -7.69
N THR A 420 6.72 -1.01 -6.82
CA THR A 420 8.11 -1.51 -6.89
C THR A 420 8.35 -2.75 -6.03
N ARG A 421 7.32 -3.35 -5.43
CA ARG A 421 7.46 -4.44 -4.44
C ARG A 421 8.11 -5.72 -4.99
N GLY A 422 8.12 -5.90 -6.31
CA GLY A 422 8.84 -6.98 -6.98
C GLY A 422 10.34 -7.00 -6.64
N GLU A 423 10.98 -5.83 -6.73
CA GLU A 423 12.41 -5.67 -6.40
C GLU A 423 12.64 -5.12 -4.99
N LEU A 424 11.77 -4.25 -4.50
CA LEU A 424 11.89 -3.57 -3.21
C LEU A 424 10.75 -4.01 -2.28
N TRP A 425 10.88 -5.18 -1.65
CA TRP A 425 9.88 -5.73 -0.73
C TRP A 425 9.55 -4.75 0.40
N GLU A 426 8.39 -4.82 1.08
CA GLU A 426 7.99 -3.84 2.12
C GLU A 426 7.84 -2.36 1.68
N VAL A 427 8.09 -1.97 0.42
CA VAL A 427 7.75 -0.63 -0.12
C VAL A 427 6.22 -0.49 -0.30
N VAL A 428 5.50 -0.75 0.77
CA VAL A 428 4.06 -0.61 1.00
C VAL A 428 3.81 0.12 2.32
N ALA A 429 4.83 0.24 3.17
CA ALA A 429 4.77 0.96 4.44
C ALA A 429 5.49 2.32 4.34
N VAL A 430 5.05 3.27 5.17
CA VAL A 430 5.60 4.63 5.22
C VAL A 430 7.13 4.68 5.37
N PRO A 431 7.77 3.92 6.28
CA PRO A 431 9.23 3.99 6.45
C PRO A 431 10.03 3.61 5.19
N ASP A 432 9.56 2.61 4.45
CA ASP A 432 10.22 2.13 3.23
C ASP A 432 9.96 3.10 2.06
N ILE A 433 8.71 3.57 1.91
CA ILE A 433 8.34 4.51 0.85
C ILE A 433 9.04 5.87 1.04
N ARG A 434 9.13 6.41 2.26
CA ARG A 434 9.83 7.69 2.50
C ARG A 434 11.32 7.60 2.16
N GLN A 435 11.96 6.46 2.46
CA GLN A 435 13.37 6.23 2.14
C GLN A 435 13.60 6.12 0.64
N GLN A 436 12.72 5.42 -0.09
CA GLN A 436 12.78 5.32 -1.53
C GLN A 436 12.64 6.71 -2.19
N ASN A 437 11.66 7.50 -1.76
CA ASN A 437 11.41 8.85 -2.29
C ASN A 437 12.58 9.79 -2.02
N TRP A 438 13.11 9.79 -0.79
CA TRP A 438 14.30 10.55 -0.42
C TRP A 438 15.51 10.21 -1.29
N THR A 439 15.78 8.92 -1.46
CA THR A 439 16.93 8.45 -2.25
C THR A 439 16.82 8.85 -3.71
N LEU A 440 15.62 8.71 -4.30
CA LEU A 440 15.38 9.12 -5.69
C LEU A 440 15.47 10.63 -5.86
N ALA A 441 14.87 11.42 -4.95
CA ALA A 441 14.92 12.88 -5.00
C ALA A 441 16.37 13.39 -4.97
N ARG A 442 17.20 12.86 -4.06
CA ARG A 442 18.63 13.21 -3.98
C ARG A 442 19.40 12.88 -5.26
N ARG A 443 19.05 11.77 -5.92
CA ARG A 443 19.67 11.42 -7.21
C ARG A 443 19.28 12.41 -8.29
N LEU A 444 17.98 12.69 -8.44
CA LEU A 444 17.47 13.60 -9.45
C LEU A 444 17.95 15.05 -9.23
N ALA A 445 18.22 15.42 -7.97
CA ALA A 445 18.78 16.71 -7.60
C ALA A 445 20.31 16.81 -7.71
N ASN A 446 21.02 15.73 -8.12
CA ASN A 446 22.48 15.60 -7.99
C ASN A 446 23.04 15.83 -6.56
N ALA A 447 22.19 15.83 -5.54
CA ALA A 447 22.54 15.97 -4.12
C ALA A 447 23.28 14.74 -3.55
N GLN A 448 23.65 13.77 -4.39
CA GLN A 448 24.55 12.67 -4.03
C GLN A 448 26.03 13.09 -4.04
N TRP A 449 26.37 14.21 -4.70
CA TRP A 449 27.75 14.69 -4.83
C TRP A 449 28.15 15.77 -3.81
N VAL A 450 27.20 16.28 -3.02
CA VAL A 450 27.45 17.36 -2.05
C VAL A 450 27.69 16.81 -0.63
N GLY A 451 27.35 15.55 -0.37
CA GLY A 451 27.54 14.90 0.92
C GLY A 451 28.62 13.84 0.85
N GLY A 452 29.88 14.26 0.92
CA GLY A 452 30.94 13.40 1.46
C GLY A 452 30.66 13.14 2.94
N GLU A 453 29.64 12.33 3.25
CA GLU A 453 29.61 11.63 4.53
C GLU A 453 30.57 10.46 4.36
N GLY A 454 31.74 10.65 4.99
CA GLY A 454 32.87 9.75 4.93
C GLY A 454 32.53 8.32 5.34
N LEU A 455 33.33 7.43 4.75
CA LEU A 455 33.67 6.08 5.16
C LEU A 455 33.33 5.69 6.60
#